data_AF-A0A7Z8LG77-F1
#
_entry.id   AF-A0A7Z8LG77-F1
#
_cell.length_a   1.000
_cell.length_b   1.000
_cell.length_c   1.000
_cell.angle_alpha   90.00
_cell.angle_beta   90.00
_cell.angle_gamma   90.00
#
_symmetry.space_group_name_H-M   'P 1'
#
loop_
_entity.id
_entity.type
_entity.pdbx_description
1 polymer ?
#
loop_
_entity_poly.entity_id
_entity_poly.type
_entity_poly.pdbx_seq_one_letter_code
_entity_poly.pdbx_strand_id
1 'polypeptide(L)'
;MAALLAACDLAPVQTALPAPSPAQPPVAAVTRAQFNAVARQMAPVATRICRERSPHLICEFTVILDDRPGQPPNAFHTRDEQGRPIIAFTESLIRELRNEDEIALVFGHEAAHHIADHIPRMQREAQRGALVGGLAAALVGADEVTTREIMGISATLGARRYAQPFELEADRIGAEIAARAGFDPLRGAGLFRRIPDPGNQFLGTHPPNSERLREVERAVARMRAGQPV
;
A
#
# COMPACT_ATOMS: atom_id res chain seq x y z
N MET A 1 -18.25 35.94 -62.19
CA MET A 1 -18.51 35.25 -60.91
C MET A 1 -17.87 33.87 -60.98
N ALA A 2 -16.68 33.73 -60.40
CA ALA A 2 -16.03 32.46 -60.05
C ALA A 2 -14.87 32.83 -59.12
N ALA A 3 -15.10 32.73 -57.82
CA ALA A 3 -14.06 32.84 -56.82
C ALA A 3 -13.37 31.48 -56.68
N LEU A 4 -12.07 31.42 -56.97
CA LEU A 4 -11.23 30.28 -56.62
C LEU A 4 -10.18 30.78 -55.64
N LEU A 5 -10.35 30.36 -54.39
CA LEU A 5 -9.43 30.57 -53.28
C LEU A 5 -8.14 29.80 -53.57
N ALA A 6 -7.01 30.51 -53.69
CA ALA A 6 -5.69 29.90 -53.68
C ALA A 6 -5.34 29.55 -52.23
N ALA A 7 -5.26 28.26 -51.93
CA ALA A 7 -4.75 27.76 -50.66
C ALA A 7 -3.22 27.94 -50.62
N CYS A 8 -2.71 28.57 -49.58
CA CYS A 8 -1.28 28.53 -49.25
C CYS A 8 -0.97 27.17 -48.63
N ASP A 9 -0.19 26.34 -49.31
CA ASP A 9 0.44 25.15 -48.73
C ASP A 9 1.46 25.58 -47.67
N LEU A 10 1.18 25.26 -46.40
CA LEU A 10 2.20 25.28 -45.35
C LEU A 10 2.78 23.88 -45.24
N ALA A 11 4.07 23.76 -45.57
CA ALA A 11 4.83 22.54 -45.34
C ALA A 11 4.80 22.18 -43.83
N PRO A 12 4.62 20.90 -43.47
CA PRO A 12 4.62 20.48 -42.08
C PRO A 12 6.01 20.66 -41.47
N VAL A 13 6.10 21.49 -40.43
CA VAL A 13 7.26 21.54 -39.55
C VAL A 13 7.35 20.21 -38.81
N GLN A 14 8.29 19.35 -39.19
CA GLN A 14 8.62 18.17 -38.41
C GLN A 14 9.33 18.61 -37.13
N THR A 15 8.59 18.71 -36.03
CA THR A 15 9.18 18.72 -34.70
C THR A 15 9.77 17.33 -34.46
N ALA A 16 11.09 17.20 -34.66
CA ALA A 16 11.81 16.03 -34.23
C ALA A 16 11.54 15.80 -32.73
N LEU A 17 11.04 14.62 -32.38
CA LEU A 17 10.89 14.23 -30.98
C LEU A 17 12.28 14.27 -30.32
N PRO A 18 12.41 14.84 -29.12
CA PRO A 18 13.68 14.83 -28.41
C PRO A 18 14.11 13.38 -28.19
N ALA A 19 15.40 13.12 -28.44
CA ALA A 19 15.98 11.80 -28.20
C ALA A 19 15.73 11.35 -26.74
N PRO A 20 15.47 10.05 -26.50
CA PRO A 20 15.33 9.54 -25.15
C PRO A 20 16.62 9.85 -24.36
N SER A 21 16.46 10.48 -23.19
CA SER A 21 17.57 10.72 -22.27
C SER A 21 18.31 9.41 -21.97
N PRO A 22 19.64 9.43 -21.84
CA PRO A 22 20.41 8.24 -21.50
C PRO A 22 19.87 7.63 -20.21
N ALA A 23 19.68 6.31 -20.22
CA ALA A 23 19.21 5.56 -19.06
C ALA A 23 20.11 5.88 -17.85
N GLN A 24 19.49 6.33 -16.76
CA GLN A 24 20.21 6.57 -15.50
C GLN A 24 20.92 5.27 -15.07
N PRO A 25 22.16 5.35 -14.57
CA PRO A 25 22.85 4.17 -14.05
C PRO A 25 21.98 3.49 -12.98
N PRO A 26 22.03 2.16 -12.87
CA PRO A 26 21.22 1.44 -11.88
C PRO A 26 21.56 1.98 -10.48
N VAL A 27 20.55 2.51 -9.80
CA VAL A 27 20.68 2.93 -8.39
C VAL A 27 20.99 1.66 -7.59
N ALA A 28 22.07 1.69 -6.80
CA ALA A 28 22.45 0.57 -5.95
C ALA A 28 21.31 0.20 -5.00
N ALA A 29 21.07 -1.11 -4.82
CA ALA A 29 20.10 -1.61 -3.87
C ALA A 29 20.47 -1.24 -2.44
N VAL A 30 19.46 -1.12 -1.58
CA VAL A 30 19.62 -0.93 -0.14
C VAL A 30 20.37 -2.10 0.49
N THR A 31 21.24 -1.80 1.45
CA THR A 31 21.94 -2.82 2.26
C THR A 31 21.14 -3.22 3.50
N ARG A 32 21.41 -4.43 4.03
CA ARG A 32 20.85 -4.88 5.32
C ARG A 32 21.16 -3.92 6.48
N ALA A 33 22.32 -3.26 6.45
CA ALA A 33 22.70 -2.26 7.43
C ALA A 33 21.80 -1.02 7.39
N GLN A 34 21.50 -0.52 6.18
CA GLN A 34 20.57 0.59 5.98
C GLN A 34 19.15 0.21 6.40
N PHE A 35 18.67 -0.97 6.02
CA PHE A 35 17.38 -1.48 6.50
C PHE A 35 17.29 -1.49 8.02
N ASN A 36 18.29 -2.05 8.70
CA ASN A 36 18.33 -2.10 10.16
C ASN A 36 18.38 -0.71 10.79
N ALA A 37 19.06 0.26 10.16
CA ALA A 37 19.10 1.64 10.63
C ALA A 37 17.71 2.31 10.51
N VAL A 38 17.07 2.20 9.35
CA VAL A 38 15.71 2.75 9.13
C VAL A 38 14.71 2.10 10.07
N ALA A 39 14.72 0.78 10.23
CA ALA A 39 13.81 0.09 11.14
C ALA A 39 13.95 0.57 12.60
N ARG A 40 15.19 0.79 13.08
CA ARG A 40 15.44 1.34 14.43
C ARG A 40 14.94 2.77 14.59
N GLN A 41 14.99 3.59 13.54
CA GLN A 41 14.50 4.96 13.55
C GLN A 41 12.97 5.03 13.46
N MET A 42 12.37 4.15 12.66
CA MET A 42 10.92 4.11 12.41
C MET A 42 10.13 3.53 13.59
N ALA A 43 10.62 2.45 14.23
CA ALA A 43 9.85 1.73 15.24
C ALA A 43 9.39 2.60 16.43
N PRO A 44 10.22 3.45 17.06
CA PRO A 44 9.76 4.33 18.15
C PRO A 44 8.69 5.34 17.69
N VAL A 45 8.76 5.81 16.44
CA VAL A 45 7.79 6.75 15.88
C VAL A 45 6.46 6.05 15.63
N ALA A 46 6.48 4.86 15.04
CA ALA A 46 5.30 4.02 14.86
C ALA A 46 4.66 3.66 16.21
N THR A 47 5.45 3.27 17.22
CA THR A 47 4.96 3.00 18.58
C THR A 47 4.24 4.21 19.17
N ARG A 48 4.82 5.41 19.05
CA ARG A 48 4.20 6.64 19.56
C ARG A 48 2.87 6.91 18.86
N ILE A 49 2.83 6.87 17.53
CA ILE A 49 1.61 7.11 16.76
C ILE A 49 0.54 6.04 17.06
N CYS A 50 0.95 4.78 17.22
CA CYS A 50 0.07 3.70 17.64
C CYS A 50 -0.58 4.00 19.00
N ARG A 51 0.20 4.41 20.00
CA ARG A 51 -0.32 4.76 21.33
C ARG A 51 -1.23 5.99 21.30
N GLU A 52 -0.96 6.96 20.43
CA GLU A 52 -1.79 8.15 20.24
C GLU A 52 -3.15 7.81 19.60
N ARG A 53 -3.17 6.97 18.57
CA ARG A 53 -4.38 6.69 17.76
C ARG A 53 -5.18 5.50 18.24
N SER A 54 -4.49 4.50 18.77
CA SER A 54 -5.04 3.18 19.06
C SER A 54 -4.53 2.67 20.42
N PRO A 55 -4.82 3.40 21.53
CA PRO A 55 -4.31 3.08 22.87
C PRO A 55 -4.79 1.72 23.42
N HIS A 56 -5.75 1.09 22.75
CA HIS A 56 -6.27 -0.24 23.07
C HIS A 56 -5.45 -1.39 22.46
N LEU A 57 -4.50 -1.07 21.55
CA LEU A 57 -3.63 -2.06 20.92
C LEU A 57 -2.29 -2.17 21.67
N ILE A 58 -1.64 -3.32 21.51
CA ILE A 58 -0.23 -3.47 21.85
C ILE A 58 0.59 -2.78 20.74
N CYS A 59 1.51 -1.89 21.11
CA CYS A 59 2.19 -0.97 20.18
C CYS A 59 3.70 -1.20 20.07
N GLU A 60 4.20 -2.27 20.68
CA GLU A 60 5.58 -2.72 20.64
C GLU A 60 5.82 -3.53 19.36
N PHE A 61 6.22 -2.82 18.29
CA PHE A 61 6.52 -3.43 16.98
C PHE A 61 7.78 -4.29 17.03
N THR A 62 7.63 -5.55 16.61
CA THR A 62 8.74 -6.45 16.30
C THR A 62 8.99 -6.43 14.81
N VAL A 63 10.25 -6.25 14.40
CA VAL A 63 10.64 -6.19 12.99
C VAL A 63 11.47 -7.42 12.66
N ILE A 64 11.04 -8.18 11.66
CA ILE A 64 11.69 -9.42 11.24
C ILE A 64 12.16 -9.27 9.80
N LEU A 65 13.35 -9.77 9.53
CA LEU A 65 13.88 -9.93 8.19
C LEU A 65 13.99 -11.41 7.86
N ASP A 66 13.12 -11.87 6.96
CA ASP A 66 13.11 -13.22 6.40
C ASP A 66 14.21 -13.32 5.33
N ASP A 67 15.34 -13.92 5.72
CA ASP A 67 16.49 -14.19 4.86
C ASP A 67 16.52 -15.63 4.32
N ARG A 68 15.42 -16.37 4.45
CA ARG A 68 15.30 -17.70 3.85
C ARG A 68 15.46 -17.58 2.32
N PRO A 69 16.27 -18.46 1.69
CA PRO A 69 16.48 -18.42 0.25
C PRO A 69 15.18 -18.75 -0.49
N GLY A 70 14.98 -18.10 -1.64
CA GLY A 70 13.83 -18.36 -2.53
C GLY A 70 12.53 -17.64 -2.17
N GLN A 71 12.53 -16.83 -1.10
CA GLN A 71 11.35 -16.01 -0.75
C GLN A 71 11.13 -14.89 -1.79
N PRO A 72 9.90 -14.71 -2.31
CA PRO A 72 9.60 -13.63 -3.23
C PRO A 72 9.64 -12.26 -2.51
N PRO A 73 9.88 -11.16 -3.24
CA PRO A 73 9.81 -9.81 -2.68
C PRO A 73 8.47 -9.55 -2.02
N ASN A 74 8.48 -9.32 -0.72
CA ASN A 74 7.31 -9.04 0.08
C ASN A 74 7.64 -8.32 1.40
N ALA A 75 6.67 -7.54 1.89
CA ALA A 75 6.56 -7.07 3.27
C ALA A 75 5.13 -7.27 3.74
N PHE A 76 4.93 -7.54 5.03
CA PHE A 76 3.60 -7.69 5.60
C PHE A 76 3.60 -7.44 7.11
N HIS A 77 2.44 -7.07 7.63
CA HIS A 77 2.15 -7.08 9.05
C HIS A 77 1.35 -8.32 9.48
N THR A 78 1.59 -8.78 10.71
CA THR A 78 0.77 -9.77 11.41
C THR A 78 0.84 -9.52 12.91
N ARG A 79 0.22 -10.38 13.72
CA ARG A 79 0.32 -10.38 15.18
C ARG A 79 0.79 -11.72 15.69
N ASP A 80 1.56 -11.73 16.76
CA ASP A 80 1.82 -12.97 17.49
C ASP A 80 0.59 -13.41 18.31
N GLU A 81 0.72 -14.55 19.00
CA GLU A 81 -0.36 -15.12 19.82
C GLU A 81 -0.81 -14.18 20.96
N GLN A 82 0.05 -13.27 21.39
CA GLN A 82 -0.26 -12.28 22.43
C GLN A 82 -0.82 -10.98 21.85
N GLY A 83 -0.92 -10.86 20.52
CA GLY A 83 -1.40 -9.68 19.84
C GLY A 83 -0.33 -8.61 19.57
N ARG A 84 0.95 -8.90 19.82
CA ARG A 84 2.05 -7.96 19.52
C ARG A 84 2.22 -7.84 18.00
N PRO A 85 2.37 -6.62 17.46
CA PRO A 85 2.56 -6.43 16.03
C PRO A 85 3.93 -6.92 15.55
N ILE A 86 3.92 -7.72 14.49
CA ILE A 86 5.10 -8.14 13.75
C ILE A 86 5.04 -7.49 12.37
N ILE A 87 6.12 -6.82 11.98
CA ILE A 87 6.35 -6.36 10.61
C ILE A 87 7.47 -7.22 10.03
N ALA A 88 7.19 -7.93 8.95
CA ALA A 88 8.14 -8.80 8.28
C ALA A 88 8.53 -8.23 6.92
N PHE A 89 9.82 -8.28 6.61
CA PHE A 89 10.39 -7.99 5.31
C PHE A 89 11.12 -9.22 4.78
N THR A 90 11.08 -9.44 3.47
CA THR A 90 11.94 -10.44 2.82
C THR A 90 13.25 -9.79 2.38
N GLU A 91 14.34 -10.56 2.42
CA GLU A 91 15.64 -10.11 1.92
C GLU A 91 15.59 -9.78 0.41
N SER A 92 14.76 -10.47 -0.37
CA SER A 92 14.51 -10.16 -1.78
C SER A 92 13.86 -8.80 -1.99
N LEU A 93 12.91 -8.39 -1.14
CA LEU A 93 12.35 -7.04 -1.20
C LEU A 93 13.42 -5.98 -0.90
N ILE A 94 14.25 -6.18 0.12
CA ILE A 94 15.32 -5.22 0.45
C ILE A 94 16.23 -4.96 -0.76
N ARG A 95 16.51 -6.00 -1.56
CA ARG A 95 17.30 -5.89 -2.79
C ARG A 95 16.62 -5.11 -3.92
N GLU A 96 15.31 -4.84 -3.84
CA GLU A 96 14.56 -4.04 -4.83
C GLU A 96 14.38 -2.57 -4.43
N LEU A 97 14.55 -2.27 -3.14
CA LEU A 97 14.49 -0.90 -2.61
C LEU A 97 15.79 -0.16 -2.95
N ARG A 98 15.65 1.11 -3.32
CA ARG A 98 16.72 1.95 -3.88
C ARG A 98 17.22 3.05 -2.95
N ASN A 99 16.53 3.28 -1.84
CA ASN A 99 16.92 4.27 -0.84
C ASN A 99 16.19 4.02 0.49
N GLU A 100 16.64 4.72 1.54
CA GLU A 100 16.10 4.62 2.89
C GLU A 100 14.65 5.11 3.01
N ASP A 101 14.24 6.08 2.19
CA ASP A 101 12.87 6.60 2.18
C ASP A 101 11.86 5.57 1.66
N GLU A 102 12.26 4.71 0.70
CA GLU A 102 11.42 3.59 0.24
C GLU A 102 11.25 2.55 1.35
N ILE A 103 12.30 2.25 2.13
CA ILE A 103 12.21 1.37 3.30
C ILE A 103 11.25 1.96 4.32
N ALA A 104 11.40 3.25 4.62
CA ALA A 104 10.59 3.96 5.59
C ALA A 104 9.12 3.99 5.18
N LEU A 105 8.81 4.20 3.90
CA LEU A 105 7.43 4.19 3.42
C LEU A 105 6.79 2.80 3.53
N VAL A 106 7.49 1.74 3.14
CA VAL A 106 6.98 0.36 3.27
C VAL A 106 6.81 -0.01 4.73
N PHE A 107 7.78 0.31 5.60
CA PHE A 107 7.66 0.09 7.04
C PHE A 107 6.45 0.82 7.62
N GLY A 108 6.29 2.11 7.26
CA GLY A 108 5.18 2.93 7.70
C GLY A 108 3.84 2.34 7.27
N HIS A 109 3.75 1.84 6.03
CA HIS A 109 2.56 1.18 5.50
C HIS A 109 2.19 -0.08 6.32
N GLU A 110 3.16 -0.96 6.60
CA GLU A 110 2.88 -2.15 7.42
C GLU A 110 2.52 -1.80 8.87
N ALA A 111 3.19 -0.81 9.46
CA ALA A 111 2.82 -0.31 10.78
C ALA A 111 1.41 0.28 10.79
N ALA A 112 1.03 0.99 9.74
CA ALA A 112 -0.28 1.60 9.60
C ALA A 112 -1.40 0.57 9.56
N HIS A 113 -1.21 -0.59 8.92
CA HIS A 113 -2.22 -1.65 8.97
C HIS A 113 -2.53 -2.11 10.38
N HIS A 114 -1.51 -2.24 11.24
CA HIS A 114 -1.73 -2.56 12.64
C HIS A 114 -2.41 -1.41 13.39
N ILE A 115 -1.92 -0.19 13.22
CA ILE A 115 -2.43 1.01 13.91
C ILE A 115 -3.91 1.23 13.58
N ALA A 116 -4.30 1.04 12.33
CA ALA A 116 -5.68 1.18 11.87
C ALA A 116 -6.53 -0.09 12.12
N ASP A 117 -5.99 -1.11 12.79
CA ASP A 117 -6.65 -2.37 13.15
C ASP A 117 -7.25 -3.10 11.93
N HIS A 118 -6.53 -3.11 10.79
CA HIS A 118 -7.05 -3.62 9.52
C HIS A 118 -7.34 -5.13 9.55
N ILE A 119 -6.53 -5.98 10.21
CA ILE A 119 -6.82 -7.42 10.31
C ILE A 119 -8.19 -7.67 10.98
N PRO A 120 -8.46 -7.20 12.21
CA PRO A 120 -9.75 -7.44 12.83
C PRO A 120 -10.91 -6.73 12.12
N ARG A 121 -10.70 -5.52 11.56
CA ARG A 121 -11.72 -4.85 10.73
C ARG A 121 -12.10 -5.71 9.53
N MET A 122 -11.12 -6.24 8.80
CA MET A 122 -11.33 -7.11 7.66
C MET A 122 -12.11 -8.38 8.03
N GLN A 123 -11.77 -9.01 9.16
CA GLN A 123 -12.47 -10.19 9.67
C GLN A 123 -13.93 -9.87 10.03
N ARG A 124 -14.20 -8.71 10.62
CA ARG A 124 -15.57 -8.27 10.92
C ARG A 124 -16.40 -8.05 9.66
N GLU A 125 -15.81 -7.47 8.61
CA GLU A 125 -16.51 -7.29 7.33
C GLU A 125 -16.77 -8.61 6.62
N ALA A 126 -15.84 -9.57 6.70
CA ALA A 126 -16.06 -10.93 6.23
C ALA A 126 -17.22 -11.61 6.98
N GLN A 127 -17.26 -11.51 8.30
CA GLN A 127 -18.34 -12.07 9.13
C GLN A 127 -19.69 -11.43 8.80
N ARG A 128 -19.75 -10.10 8.64
CA ARG A 128 -20.96 -9.38 8.21
C ARG A 128 -21.43 -9.85 6.84
N GLY A 129 -20.51 -10.01 5.90
CA GLY A 129 -20.80 -10.58 4.58
C GLY A 129 -21.41 -11.98 4.70
N ALA A 130 -20.80 -12.86 5.49
CA ALA A 130 -21.32 -14.20 5.75
C ALA A 130 -22.74 -14.18 6.32
N LEU A 131 -23.01 -13.34 7.32
CA LEU A 131 -24.33 -13.21 7.94
C LEU A 131 -25.41 -12.77 6.94
N VAL A 132 -25.10 -11.77 6.11
CA VAL A 132 -26.01 -11.31 5.04
C VAL A 132 -26.28 -12.42 4.04
N GLY A 133 -25.23 -13.15 3.62
CA GLY A 133 -25.37 -14.30 2.73
C GLY A 133 -26.23 -15.41 3.31
N GLY A 134 -26.04 -15.75 4.58
CA GLY A 134 -26.84 -16.75 5.28
C GLY A 134 -28.31 -16.36 5.38
N LEU A 135 -28.61 -15.09 5.67
CA LEU A 135 -29.99 -14.59 5.66
C LEU A 135 -30.62 -14.69 4.27
N ALA A 136 -29.89 -14.30 3.22
CA ALA A 136 -30.38 -14.40 1.85
C ALA A 136 -30.66 -15.86 1.44
N ALA A 137 -29.77 -16.79 1.81
CA ALA A 137 -29.94 -18.22 1.58
C ALA A 137 -31.19 -18.78 2.29
N ALA A 138 -31.42 -18.37 3.54
CA ALA A 138 -32.60 -18.77 4.30
C ALA A 138 -33.91 -18.28 3.66
N LEU A 139 -33.92 -17.05 3.13
CA LEU A 139 -35.10 -16.48 2.47
C LEU A 139 -35.50 -17.22 1.19
N VAL A 140 -34.54 -17.83 0.49
CA VAL A 140 -34.79 -18.62 -0.73
C VAL A 140 -34.96 -20.12 -0.45
N GLY A 141 -34.95 -20.53 0.82
CA GLY A 141 -35.10 -21.93 1.22
C GLY A 141 -33.93 -22.82 0.79
N ALA A 142 -32.71 -22.27 0.71
CA ALA A 142 -31.52 -23.03 0.37
C ALA A 142 -31.24 -24.14 1.40
N ASP A 143 -30.72 -25.27 0.93
CA ASP A 143 -30.21 -26.32 1.81
C ASP A 143 -28.94 -25.88 2.55
N GLU A 144 -28.47 -26.69 3.50
CA GLU A 144 -27.32 -26.37 4.35
C GLU A 144 -26.00 -26.25 3.57
N VAL A 145 -25.81 -27.05 2.52
CA VAL A 145 -24.58 -27.01 1.70
C VAL A 145 -24.57 -25.71 0.90
N THR A 146 -25.67 -25.41 0.22
CA THR A 146 -25.87 -24.19 -0.57
C THR A 146 -25.77 -22.94 0.32
N THR A 147 -26.33 -22.99 1.54
CA THR A 147 -26.23 -21.89 2.52
C THR A 147 -24.78 -21.61 2.91
N ARG A 148 -23.99 -22.65 3.22
CA ARG A 148 -22.57 -22.49 3.57
C ARG A 148 -21.75 -21.91 2.41
N GLU A 149 -22.03 -22.32 1.18
CA GLU A 149 -21.38 -21.77 -0.01
C GLU A 149 -21.69 -20.27 -0.19
N ILE A 150 -22.98 -19.89 -0.12
CA ILE A 150 -23.42 -18.49 -0.22
C ILE A 150 -22.78 -17.64 0.89
N MET A 151 -22.71 -18.15 2.12
CA MET A 151 -22.04 -17.47 3.23
C MET A 151 -20.55 -17.25 2.94
N GLY A 152 -19.84 -18.26 2.41
CA GLY A 152 -18.42 -18.15 2.07
C GLY A 152 -18.13 -17.14 0.96
N ILE A 153 -18.96 -17.13 -0.09
CA ILE A 153 -18.89 -16.14 -1.17
C ILE A 153 -19.14 -14.74 -0.61
N SER A 154 -20.19 -14.58 0.18
CA SER A 154 -20.58 -13.29 0.74
C SER A 154 -19.54 -12.76 1.73
N ALA A 155 -18.88 -13.64 2.50
CA ALA A 155 -17.75 -13.28 3.35
C ALA A 155 -16.57 -12.73 2.53
N THR A 156 -16.23 -13.42 1.44
CA THR A 156 -15.15 -13.02 0.54
C THR A 156 -15.45 -11.65 -0.10
N LEU A 157 -16.70 -11.43 -0.53
CA LEU A 157 -17.13 -10.14 -1.08
C LEU A 157 -17.10 -9.02 -0.02
N GLY A 158 -17.54 -9.31 1.19
CA GLY A 158 -17.49 -8.39 2.33
C GLY A 158 -16.06 -7.93 2.62
N ALA A 159 -15.12 -8.86 2.73
CA ALA A 159 -13.70 -8.55 2.91
C ALA A 159 -13.13 -7.72 1.74
N ARG A 160 -13.34 -8.19 0.49
CA ARG A 160 -12.79 -7.52 -0.70
C ARG A 160 -13.23 -6.07 -0.85
N ARG A 161 -14.48 -5.74 -0.47
CA ARG A 161 -15.00 -4.37 -0.55
C ARG A 161 -14.17 -3.35 0.22
N TYR A 162 -13.53 -3.77 1.32
CA TYR A 162 -12.78 -2.87 2.19
C TYR A 162 -11.25 -3.01 2.05
N ALA A 163 -10.77 -3.95 1.24
CA ALA A 163 -9.33 -4.15 1.03
C ALA A 163 -8.65 -2.89 0.48
N GLN A 164 -9.10 -2.38 -0.68
CA GLN A 164 -8.48 -1.19 -1.29
C GLN A 164 -8.57 0.07 -0.40
N PRO A 165 -9.71 0.41 0.22
CA PRO A 165 -9.76 1.51 1.19
C PRO A 165 -8.77 1.37 2.34
N PHE A 166 -8.53 0.15 2.85
CA PHE A 166 -7.56 -0.08 3.92
C PHE A 166 -6.11 0.10 3.43
N GLU A 167 -5.79 -0.28 2.20
CA GLU A 167 -4.48 0.00 1.60
C GLU A 167 -4.21 1.51 1.47
N LEU A 168 -5.21 2.27 1.01
CA LEU A 168 -5.11 3.73 0.88
C LEU A 168 -5.01 4.42 2.25
N GLU A 169 -5.76 3.92 3.24
CA GLU A 169 -5.62 4.37 4.63
C GLU A 169 -4.21 4.08 5.17
N ALA A 170 -3.64 2.91 4.86
CA ALA A 170 -2.30 2.52 5.24
C ALA A 170 -1.22 3.37 4.56
N ASP A 171 -1.37 3.71 3.28
CA ASP A 171 -0.46 4.62 2.56
C ASP A 171 -0.42 6.01 3.19
N ARG A 172 -1.61 6.54 3.53
CA ARG A 172 -1.76 7.86 4.16
C ARG A 172 -1.08 7.91 5.53
N ILE A 173 -1.37 6.94 6.41
CA ILE A 173 -0.76 6.86 7.75
C ILE A 173 0.73 6.51 7.66
N GLY A 174 1.11 5.64 6.73
CA GLY A 174 2.50 5.26 6.50
C GLY A 174 3.38 6.45 6.08
N ALA A 175 2.85 7.32 5.22
CA ALA A 175 3.51 8.57 4.85
C ALA A 175 3.74 9.50 6.05
N GLU A 176 2.78 9.58 6.97
CA GLU A 176 2.93 10.35 8.20
C GLU A 176 3.98 9.75 9.13
N ILE A 177 4.00 8.43 9.30
CA ILE A 177 5.02 7.76 10.14
C ILE A 177 6.41 8.04 9.56
N ALA A 178 6.60 7.87 8.25
CA ALA A 178 7.87 8.14 7.57
C ALA A 178 8.31 9.60 7.73
N ALA A 179 7.41 10.56 7.50
CA ALA A 179 7.69 11.98 7.66
C ALA A 179 8.06 12.34 9.11
N ARG A 180 7.30 11.85 10.10
CA ARG A 180 7.57 12.08 11.53
C ARG A 180 8.86 11.40 12.00
N ALA A 181 9.34 10.39 11.28
CA ALA A 181 10.63 9.77 11.50
C ALA A 181 11.79 10.48 10.79
N GLY A 182 11.52 11.51 9.97
CA GLY A 182 12.54 12.31 9.28
C GLY A 182 12.89 11.82 7.87
N PHE A 183 12.13 10.88 7.31
CA PHE A 183 12.26 10.43 5.92
C PHE A 183 11.34 11.23 5.00
N ASP A 184 11.62 11.23 3.68
CA ASP A 184 10.78 11.89 2.67
C ASP A 184 9.77 10.89 2.06
N PRO A 185 8.47 10.97 2.40
CA PRO A 185 7.48 10.04 1.86
C PRO A 185 7.31 10.17 0.35
N LEU A 186 7.53 11.34 -0.25
CA LEU A 186 7.41 11.52 -1.71
C LEU A 186 8.55 10.83 -2.44
N ARG A 187 9.76 10.85 -1.86
CA ARG A 187 10.90 10.10 -2.36
C ARG A 187 10.67 8.60 -2.20
N GLY A 188 10.13 8.16 -1.06
CA GLY A 188 9.73 6.77 -0.84
C GLY A 188 8.63 6.29 -1.81
N ALA A 189 7.67 7.15 -2.15
CA ALA A 189 6.60 6.82 -3.08
C ALA A 189 7.08 6.71 -4.54
N GLY A 190 8.35 7.05 -4.82
CA GLY A 190 9.02 6.70 -6.06
C GLY A 190 8.97 5.20 -6.38
N LEU A 191 8.86 4.34 -5.36
CA LEU A 191 8.65 2.90 -5.50
C LEU A 191 7.46 2.56 -6.42
N PHE A 192 6.33 3.24 -6.24
CA PHE A 192 5.09 2.99 -7.00
C PHE A 192 5.22 3.24 -8.50
N ARG A 193 6.20 4.05 -8.92
CA ARG A 193 6.48 4.29 -10.34
C ARG A 193 7.34 3.19 -10.97
N ARG A 194 7.93 2.31 -10.16
CA ARG A 194 8.89 1.29 -10.60
C ARG A 194 8.35 -0.13 -10.51
N ILE A 195 7.48 -0.39 -9.54
CA ILE A 195 6.84 -1.70 -9.40
C ILE A 195 5.68 -1.82 -10.39
N PRO A 196 5.39 -3.03 -10.90
CA PRO A 196 4.22 -3.23 -11.75
C PRO A 196 2.95 -2.85 -10.99
N ASP A 197 1.95 -2.35 -11.73
CA ASP A 197 0.61 -2.22 -11.15
C ASP A 197 0.13 -3.62 -10.72
N PRO A 198 -0.47 -3.75 -9.53
CA PRO A 198 -0.86 -5.06 -8.98
C PRO A 198 -1.89 -5.81 -9.86
N GLY A 199 -2.56 -5.10 -10.76
CA GLY A 199 -3.60 -5.65 -11.64
C GLY A 199 -4.70 -6.35 -10.85
N ASN A 200 -5.41 -7.28 -11.50
CA ASN A 200 -6.41 -8.13 -10.83
C ASN A 200 -5.81 -9.44 -10.30
N GLN A 201 -4.49 -9.63 -10.35
CA GLN A 201 -3.86 -10.96 -10.16
C GLN A 201 -3.61 -11.36 -8.71
N PHE A 202 -3.81 -10.45 -7.76
CA PHE A 202 -3.81 -10.74 -6.33
C PHE A 202 -5.09 -10.19 -5.68
N LEU A 203 -6.21 -10.90 -5.88
CA LEU A 203 -7.50 -10.66 -5.21
C LEU A 203 -8.06 -9.22 -5.27
N GLY A 204 -7.51 -8.34 -6.10
CA GLY A 204 -7.88 -6.93 -6.18
C GLY A 204 -7.67 -6.15 -4.87
N THR A 205 -6.80 -6.62 -3.97
CA THR A 205 -6.62 -6.00 -2.65
C THR A 205 -5.84 -4.69 -2.72
N HIS A 206 -4.81 -4.62 -3.58
CA HIS A 206 -4.02 -3.41 -3.76
C HIS A 206 -4.60 -2.50 -4.86
N PRO A 207 -4.85 -1.22 -4.57
CA PRO A 207 -5.31 -0.24 -5.55
C PRO A 207 -4.20 0.10 -6.56
N PRO A 208 -4.54 0.73 -7.70
CA PRO A 208 -3.55 1.17 -8.68
C PRO A 208 -2.45 2.01 -8.05
N ASN A 209 -1.20 1.84 -8.49
CA ASN A 209 -0.04 2.56 -7.98
C ASN A 209 -0.20 4.09 -8.08
N SER A 210 -0.89 4.56 -9.12
CA SER A 210 -1.23 5.98 -9.27
C SER A 210 -2.13 6.52 -8.17
N GLU A 211 -3.01 5.68 -7.60
CA GLU A 211 -3.88 6.05 -6.49
C GLU A 211 -3.14 6.07 -5.17
N ARG A 212 -2.33 5.05 -4.92
CA ARG A 212 -1.42 4.99 -3.77
C ARG A 212 -0.49 6.21 -3.71
N LEU A 213 0.11 6.57 -4.84
CA LEU A 213 0.95 7.77 -4.95
C LEU A 213 0.17 9.05 -4.60
N ARG A 214 -1.07 9.20 -5.09
CA ARG A 214 -1.91 10.37 -4.75
C ARG A 214 -2.21 10.45 -3.26
N GLU A 215 -2.42 9.32 -2.58
CA GLU A 215 -2.65 9.33 -1.12
C GLU A 215 -1.43 9.78 -0.34
N VAL A 216 -0.22 9.36 -0.75
CA VAL A 216 1.02 9.86 -0.15
C VAL A 216 1.18 11.36 -0.40
N GLU A 217 0.93 11.83 -1.63
CA GLU A 217 0.97 13.27 -1.96
C GLU A 217 0.00 14.10 -1.12
N ARG A 218 -1.24 13.60 -0.94
CA ARG A 218 -2.27 14.23 -0.11
C ARG A 218 -1.86 14.27 1.36
N ALA A 219 -1.34 13.17 1.91
CA ALA A 219 -0.87 13.10 3.29
C ALA A 219 0.24 14.14 3.55
N VAL A 220 1.22 14.22 2.63
CA VAL A 220 2.31 15.19 2.72
C VAL A 220 1.79 16.63 2.62
N ALA A 221 0.84 16.91 1.73
CA ALA A 221 0.22 18.23 1.62
C ALA A 221 -0.51 18.63 2.92
N ARG A 222 -1.27 17.72 3.53
CA ARG A 222 -1.96 17.95 4.80
C ARG A 222 -0.96 18.26 5.93
N MET A 223 0.12 17.48 6.05
CA MET A 223 1.15 17.74 7.05
C MET A 223 1.81 19.11 6.89
N ARG A 224 2.14 19.50 5.65
CA ARG A 224 2.71 20.83 5.34
C ARG A 224 1.76 21.97 5.69
N ALA A 225 0.45 21.74 5.57
CA ALA A 225 -0.60 22.68 5.96
C ALA A 225 -0.91 22.65 7.47
N GLY A 226 -0.21 21.84 8.28
CA GLY A 226 -0.50 21.66 9.70
C GLY A 226 -1.83 20.95 9.99
N GLN A 227 -2.39 20.26 8.99
CA GLN A 227 -3.64 19.53 9.11
C GLN A 227 -3.38 18.09 9.57
N PRO A 228 -4.30 17.48 10.34
CA PRO A 228 -4.18 16.08 10.71
C PRO A 228 -4.19 15.23 9.44
N VAL A 229 -3.33 14.23 9.37
CA VAL A 229 -3.30 13.30 8.24
C VAL A 229 -4.55 12.47 8.24
#